data_AF-A0A482TE57-F1
#
_entry.id   AF-A0A482TE57-F1
#
_cell.length_a   1.000
_cell.length_b   1.000
_cell.length_c   1.000
_cell.angle_alpha   90.00
_cell.angle_beta   90.00
_cell.angle_gamma   90.00
#
_symmetry.space_group_name_H-M   'P 1'
#
loop_
_entity.id
_entity.type
_entity.pdbx_description
1 polymer ?
#
loop_
_entity_poly.entity_id
_entity_poly.type
_entity_poly.pdbx_seq_one_letter_code
_entity_poly.pdbx_strand_id
1 'polypeptide(L)'
;MPRDLPSDVHAVLTQLADEGETAIIAAEFDTARQTVATAETVSRNKLPECDLRSRLLHGCEQVNTALDNDHPDAAAEYLRAMNRRLAAVDDC
;
A
#
# COMPACT_ATOMS: atom_id res chain seq x y z
N MET A 1 19.71 -18.96 -8.62
CA MET A 1 18.44 -18.88 -9.37
C MET A 1 17.72 -17.65 -8.88
N PRO A 2 17.60 -16.56 -9.65
CA PRO A 2 16.89 -15.37 -9.16
C PRO A 2 15.57 -15.20 -9.90
N ARG A 3 14.42 -15.33 -9.21
CA ARG A 3 13.15 -14.65 -9.57
C ARG A 3 11.99 -14.85 -8.57
N ASP A 4 12.26 -15.00 -7.28
CA ASP A 4 11.24 -14.75 -6.24
C ASP A 4 11.06 -13.25 -5.94
N LEU A 5 11.76 -12.37 -6.68
CA LEU A 5 11.65 -10.91 -6.57
C LEU A 5 10.19 -10.39 -6.57
N PRO A 6 9.25 -10.93 -7.36
CA PRO A 6 7.84 -10.52 -7.28
C PRO A 6 7.18 -10.88 -5.95
N SER A 7 7.47 -12.06 -5.40
CA SER A 7 6.97 -12.49 -4.07
C SER A 7 7.52 -11.61 -2.97
N ASP A 8 8.82 -11.25 -3.03
CA ASP A 8 9.44 -10.35 -2.06
C ASP A 8 8.80 -8.95 -2.13
N VAL A 9 8.48 -8.48 -3.34
CA VAL A 9 7.83 -7.18 -3.54
C VAL A 9 6.40 -7.18 -3.00
N HIS A 10 5.64 -8.26 -3.20
CA HIS A 10 4.28 -8.39 -2.65
C HIS A 10 4.30 -8.43 -1.12
N ALA A 11 5.23 -9.18 -0.53
CA ALA A 11 5.42 -9.21 0.92
C ALA A 11 5.77 -7.82 1.49
N VAL A 12 6.69 -7.09 0.84
CA VAL A 12 7.04 -5.72 1.23
C VAL A 12 5.84 -4.78 1.11
N LEU A 13 5.06 -4.86 0.03
CA LEU A 13 3.88 -4.02 -0.14
C LEU A 13 2.78 -4.33 0.88
N THR A 14 2.62 -5.60 1.25
CA THR A 14 1.67 -6.03 2.29
C THR A 14 2.11 -5.49 3.65
N GLN A 15 3.39 -5.64 3.99
CA GLN A 15 3.95 -5.08 5.22
C GLN A 15 3.76 -3.57 5.29
N LEU A 16 4.04 -2.83 4.22
CA LEU A 16 3.84 -1.38 4.18
C LEU A 16 2.36 -0.99 4.34
N ALA A 17 1.43 -1.76 3.76
CA ALA A 17 0.01 -1.48 3.94
C ALA A 17 -0.45 -1.75 5.38
N ASP A 18 0.01 -2.83 6.02
CA ASP A 18 -0.26 -3.14 7.43
C ASP A 18 0.34 -2.10 8.39
N GLU A 19 1.58 -1.69 8.15
CA GLU A 19 2.26 -0.66 8.92
C GLU A 19 1.56 0.70 8.80
N GLY A 20 1.15 1.07 7.58
CA GLY A 20 0.39 2.29 7.34
C GLY A 20 -0.97 2.27 8.06
N GLU A 21 -1.68 1.13 8.04
CA GLU A 21 -2.96 0.99 8.73
C GLU A 21 -2.78 1.12 10.24
N THR A 22 -1.76 0.45 10.78
CA THR A 22 -1.40 0.52 12.20
C THR A 22 -1.08 1.96 12.62
N ALA A 23 -0.31 2.69 11.81
CA ALA A 23 0.01 4.09 12.06
C ALA A 23 -1.24 4.98 12.05
N ILE A 24 -2.18 4.76 11.13
CA ILE A 24 -3.46 5.49 11.11
C ILE A 24 -4.26 5.23 12.39
N ILE A 25 -4.37 3.98 12.84
CA ILE A 25 -5.08 3.61 14.08
C ILE A 25 -4.43 4.26 15.30
N ALA A 26 -3.10 4.39 15.30
CA ALA A 26 -2.33 5.07 16.35
C ALA A 26 -2.35 6.61 16.24
N ALA A 27 -3.03 7.17 15.24
CA ALA A 27 -3.01 8.60 14.89
C ALA A 27 -1.61 9.15 14.56
N GLU A 28 -0.70 8.29 14.10
CA GLU A 28 0.64 8.63 13.63
C GLU A 28 0.63 8.95 12.13
N PHE A 29 -0.08 10.01 11.75
CA PHE A 29 -0.35 10.30 10.33
C PHE A 29 0.89 10.62 9.49
N ASP A 30 1.93 11.19 10.09
CA ASP A 30 3.20 11.41 9.38
C ASP A 30 3.90 10.08 9.08
N THR A 31 3.90 9.14 10.02
CA THR A 31 4.37 7.77 9.80
C THR A 31 3.56 7.11 8.67
N ALA A 32 2.22 7.20 8.73
CA ALA A 32 1.35 6.64 7.69
C ALA A 32 1.68 7.21 6.30
N ARG A 33 1.87 8.54 6.18
CA ARG A 33 2.25 9.19 4.91
C ARG A 33 3.61 8.70 4.40
N GLN A 34 4.61 8.56 5.28
CA GLN A 34 5.93 8.05 4.92
C GLN A 34 5.87 6.60 4.41
N THR A 35 5.10 5.75 5.10
CA THR A 35 4.89 4.36 4.70
C THR A 35 4.19 4.27 3.33
N VAL A 36 3.14 5.06 3.11
CA VAL A 36 2.41 5.13 1.84
C VAL A 36 3.29 5.63 0.69
N ALA A 37 4.13 6.64 0.93
CA ALA A 37 5.08 7.13 -0.07
C ALA A 37 6.13 6.07 -0.46
N THR A 38 6.53 5.25 0.51
CA THR A 38 7.41 4.10 0.27
C THR A 38 6.70 3.05 -0.59
N ALA A 39 5.45 2.71 -0.26
CA ALA A 39 4.64 1.77 -1.03
C ALA A 39 4.40 2.25 -2.47
N GLU A 40 4.15 3.55 -2.69
CA GLU A 40 4.02 4.16 -4.01
C GLU A 40 5.32 3.98 -4.82
N THR A 41 6.46 4.28 -4.20
CA THR A 41 7.78 4.15 -4.82
C THR A 41 8.09 2.71 -5.19
N VAL A 42 7.84 1.75 -4.29
CA VAL A 42 8.02 0.32 -4.55
C VAL A 42 7.10 -0.13 -5.68
N SER A 43 5.81 0.21 -5.63
CA SER A 43 4.85 -0.12 -6.67
C SER A 43 5.27 0.39 -8.05
N ARG A 44 5.71 1.65 -8.14
CA ARG A 44 6.16 2.27 -9.40
C ARG A 44 7.43 1.61 -9.96
N ASN A 45 8.37 1.25 -9.08
CA ASN A 45 9.70 0.80 -9.50
C ASN A 45 9.84 -0.72 -9.64
N LYS A 46 9.01 -1.49 -8.94
CA LYS A 46 9.20 -2.94 -8.78
C LYS A 46 8.09 -3.76 -9.38
N LEU A 47 6.88 -3.22 -9.50
CA LEU A 47 5.79 -3.92 -10.19
C LEU A 47 5.81 -3.63 -11.70
N PRO A 48 5.50 -4.64 -12.53
CA PRO A 48 5.27 -4.41 -13.95
C PRO A 48 4.09 -3.44 -14.16
N GLU A 49 4.03 -2.83 -15.34
CA GLU A 49 2.89 -2.01 -15.73
C GLU A 49 1.67 -2.90 -15.95
N CYS A 50 0.86 -3.04 -14.91
CA CYS A 50 -0.34 -3.86 -14.88
C CYS A 50 -1.42 -3.23 -13.99
N ASP A 51 -2.62 -3.82 -14.02
CA ASP A 51 -3.76 -3.35 -13.25
C ASP A 51 -3.49 -3.29 -11.75
N LEU A 52 -2.74 -4.25 -11.20
CA LEU A 52 -2.36 -4.24 -9.78
C LEU A 52 -1.57 -2.98 -9.43
N ARG A 53 -0.51 -2.67 -10.20
CA ARG A 53 0.30 -1.46 -10.00
C ARG A 53 -0.56 -0.21 -10.06
N SER A 54 -1.41 -0.07 -11.07
CA SER A 54 -2.30 1.10 -11.21
C SER A 54 -3.24 1.26 -10.01
N ARG A 55 -3.81 0.15 -9.52
CA ARG A 55 -4.71 0.16 -8.35
C ARG A 55 -3.98 0.51 -7.06
N LEU A 56 -2.74 0.03 -6.87
CA LEU A 56 -1.95 0.35 -5.68
C LEU A 56 -1.51 1.82 -5.67
N LEU A 57 -1.06 2.35 -6.81
CA LEU A 57 -0.71 3.77 -6.93
C LEU A 57 -1.92 4.67 -6.65
N HIS A 58 -3.09 4.31 -7.17
CA HIS A 58 -4.32 5.02 -6.85
C HIS A 58 -4.69 4.90 -5.36
N GLY A 59 -4.53 3.72 -4.75
CA GLY A 59 -4.72 3.54 -3.31
C GLY A 59 -3.84 4.48 -2.47
N CYS A 60 -2.55 4.57 -2.79
CA CYS A 60 -1.62 5.50 -2.13
C CYS A 60 -2.08 6.97 -2.22
N GLU A 61 -2.53 7.40 -3.40
CA GLU A 61 -3.08 8.75 -3.59
C GLU A 61 -4.33 8.99 -2.74
N GLN A 62 -5.25 8.02 -2.69
CA GLN A 62 -6.48 8.12 -1.92
C GLN A 62 -6.24 8.14 -0.40
N VAL A 63 -5.22 7.41 0.09
CA VAL A 63 -4.83 7.49 1.51
C VAL A 63 -4.37 8.91 1.87
N ASN A 64 -3.47 9.50 1.09
CA ASN A 64 -3.01 10.87 1.34
C ASN A 64 -4.17 11.88 1.25
N THR A 65 -5.01 11.75 0.23
CA THR A 65 -6.20 12.60 0.07
C THR A 65 -7.14 12.49 1.26
N ALA A 66 -7.39 11.29 1.78
CA ALA A 66 -8.24 11.08 2.93
C ALA A 66 -7.64 11.69 4.21
N LEU A 67 -6.32 11.53 4.44
CA LEU A 67 -5.63 12.13 5.58
C LEU A 67 -5.62 13.67 5.53
N ASP A 68 -5.46 14.25 4.33
CA ASP A 68 -5.48 15.71 4.15
C ASP A 68 -6.88 16.30 4.34
N ASN A 69 -7.93 15.49 4.20
CA ASN A 69 -9.32 15.86 4.46
C ASN A 69 -9.83 15.41 5.84
N ASP A 70 -8.95 15.02 6.76
CA ASP A 70 -9.30 14.59 8.12
C ASP A 70 -10.26 13.37 8.16
N HIS A 71 -10.08 12.43 7.22
CA HIS A 71 -10.85 11.18 7.12
C HIS A 71 -9.96 9.95 7.36
N PRO A 72 -9.42 9.75 8.58
CA PRO A 72 -8.51 8.64 8.87
C PRO A 72 -9.16 7.27 8.70
N ASP A 73 -10.47 7.12 8.96
CA ASP A 73 -11.17 5.85 8.75
C ASP A 73 -11.19 5.45 7.26
N ALA A 74 -11.40 6.43 6.37
CA ALA A 74 -11.35 6.20 4.93
C ALA A 74 -9.92 5.83 4.48
N ALA A 75 -8.91 6.52 5.03
CA ALA A 75 -7.50 6.22 4.77
C ALA A 75 -7.14 4.78 5.16
N ALA A 76 -7.57 4.32 6.34
CA ALA A 76 -7.37 2.93 6.78
C ALA A 76 -8.08 1.92 5.86
N GLU A 77 -9.29 2.22 5.41
CA GLU A 77 -10.01 1.35 4.46
C GLU A 77 -9.32 1.22 3.11
N TYR A 78 -8.67 2.27 2.60
CA TYR A 78 -7.86 2.17 1.39
C TYR A 78 -6.67 1.22 1.56
N LEU A 79 -5.97 1.26 2.70
CA LEU A 79 -4.87 0.34 3.01
C LEU A 79 -5.35 -1.11 3.16
N ARG A 80 -6.46 -1.35 3.88
CA ARG A 80 -7.09 -2.68 3.94
C ARG A 80 -7.47 -3.20 2.56
N ALA A 81 -7.98 -2.32 1.70
CA ALA A 81 -8.34 -2.69 0.35
C ALA A 81 -7.10 -2.98 -0.52
N MET A 82 -5.96 -2.33 -0.29
CA MET A 82 -4.68 -2.66 -0.93
C MET A 82 -4.21 -4.05 -0.49
N ASN A 83 -4.24 -4.35 0.81
CA ASN A 83 -3.91 -5.67 1.36
C ASN A 83 -4.74 -6.80 0.75
N ARG A 84 -6.06 -6.63 0.67
CA ARG A 84 -6.94 -7.64 0.03
C ARG A 84 -6.57 -7.91 -1.43
N ARG A 85 -6.07 -6.91 -2.15
CA ARG A 85 -5.63 -7.07 -3.54
C ARG A 85 -4.31 -7.80 -3.65
N LEU A 86 -3.37 -7.51 -2.75
CA LEU A 86 -2.06 -8.18 -2.70
C LEU A 86 -2.22 -9.67 -2.37
N ALA A 87 -3.01 -9.99 -1.35
CA ALA A 87 -3.31 -11.38 -0.98
C ALA A 87 -3.95 -12.18 -2.13
N ALA A 88 -4.83 -11.57 -2.90
CA ALA A 88 -5.48 -12.22 -4.05
C ALA A 88 -4.51 -12.56 -5.20
N VAL A 89 -3.30 -12.00 -5.23
CA VAL A 89 -2.28 -12.33 -6.24
C VAL A 89 -1.36 -13.45 -5.79
N ASP A 90 -1.13 -13.60 -4.48
CA ASP A 90 -0.31 -14.69 -3.93
C ASP A 90 -1.03 -16.05 -3.99
N ASP A 91 -2.36 -16.04 -4.17
CA ASP A 91 -3.20 -17.23 -4.41
C ASP A 91 -3.23 -17.70 -5.89
N CYS A 92 -2.51 -17.02 -6.80
CA CYS A 92 -2.44 -17.38 -8.24
C CYS A 92 -1.25 -18.28 -8.61
#